data_AF-N8WIR8-F1
#
_entry.id   AF-N8WIR8-F1
#
_cell.length_a   1.000
_cell.length_b   1.000
_cell.length_c   1.000
_cell.angle_alpha   90.00
_cell.angle_beta   90.00
_cell.angle_gamma   90.00
#
_symmetry.space_group_name_H-M   'P 1'
#
loop_
_entity.id
_entity.type
_entity.pdbx_description
1 polymer ?
#
loop_
_entity_poly.entity_id
_entity_poly.type
_entity_poly.pdbx_seq_one_letter_code
_entity_poly.pdbx_strand_id
1 'polypeptide(L)'
;KGTSKECNLHSQTIQAITEELITRRKQFKKAKLKWRVSNKKSARRSLGWIPFKKVAIKYANGYVQYGKHQFKLWDSYGLSKYNVKTGSFVEDSRGRWYVCLVVDSIKTEKTSAKTSIGIDLGLKDLATCSDGIKLKAPKIYRQYEQKLGIAQRAKNKKRVKAIHAKIKNIRQNMLHQFSHKLVNEHAAIFVGNVNAKALAQTKLAKSVLDASWTTLRTMLKYKCENAGVWYEEVNEAYTTQTCSCCGSRSSSPKGRAGLGIREWQCMECGTLHDRDVNSALNILALGHERLAVGIPVL
;
A
#
# COMPACT_ATOMS: atom_id res chain seq x y z
N LYS A 1 4.16 -41.08 -14.98
CA LYS A 1 2.84 -40.40 -14.82
C LYS A 1 3.11 -38.89 -14.97
N GLY A 2 2.20 -38.09 -15.53
CA GLY A 2 2.46 -36.64 -15.63
C GLY A 2 2.40 -35.94 -14.26
N THR A 3 3.17 -34.87 -14.07
CA THR A 3 3.25 -34.09 -12.81
C THR A 3 1.87 -33.65 -12.29
N SER A 4 0.93 -33.36 -13.19
CA SER A 4 -0.48 -33.05 -12.84
C SER A 4 -1.14 -34.18 -12.04
N LYS A 5 -0.94 -35.45 -12.45
CA LYS A 5 -1.51 -36.63 -11.78
C LYS A 5 -0.81 -36.91 -10.45
N GLU A 6 0.50 -36.68 -10.38
CA GLU A 6 1.28 -36.88 -9.16
C GLU A 6 0.95 -35.85 -8.08
N CYS A 7 0.76 -34.59 -8.46
CA CYS A 7 0.40 -33.51 -7.53
C CYS A 7 -1.11 -33.39 -7.29
N ASN A 8 -1.94 -34.16 -7.99
CA ASN A 8 -3.40 -34.00 -8.00
C ASN A 8 -3.84 -32.55 -8.31
N LEU A 9 -3.20 -31.93 -9.30
CA LEU A 9 -3.47 -30.56 -9.73
C LEU A 9 -3.90 -30.55 -11.19
N HIS A 10 -4.75 -29.58 -11.57
CA HIS A 10 -5.13 -29.37 -12.96
C HIS A 10 -3.88 -29.04 -13.81
N SER A 11 -3.79 -29.55 -15.04
CA SER A 11 -2.60 -29.37 -15.92
C SER A 11 -2.25 -27.89 -16.12
N GLN A 12 -3.26 -27.04 -16.29
CA GLN A 12 -3.11 -25.58 -16.46
C GLN A 12 -2.59 -24.87 -15.19
N THR A 13 -2.77 -25.45 -14.01
CA THR A 13 -2.15 -24.98 -12.76
C THR A 13 -0.65 -25.23 -12.79
N ILE A 14 -0.22 -26.40 -13.26
CA ILE A 14 1.22 -26.70 -13.43
C ILE A 14 1.86 -25.73 -14.42
N GLN A 15 1.17 -25.43 -15.54
CA GLN A 15 1.64 -24.43 -16.50
C GLN A 15 1.76 -23.04 -15.85
N ALA A 16 0.75 -22.59 -15.08
CA ALA A 16 0.80 -21.31 -14.38
C ALA A 16 1.97 -21.21 -13.39
N ILE A 17 2.27 -22.29 -12.66
CA ILE A 17 3.45 -22.34 -11.76
C ILE A 17 4.75 -22.18 -12.55
N THR A 18 4.88 -22.88 -13.68
CA THR A 18 6.07 -22.84 -14.54
C THR A 18 6.26 -21.45 -15.18
N GLU A 19 5.18 -20.86 -15.68
CA GLU A 19 5.17 -19.49 -16.24
C GLU A 19 5.63 -18.47 -15.20
N GLU A 20 5.14 -18.57 -13.96
CA GLU A 20 5.59 -17.69 -12.88
C GLU A 20 7.09 -17.89 -12.58
N LEU A 21 7.56 -19.14 -12.49
CA LEU A 21 8.97 -19.44 -12.25
C LEU A 21 9.88 -18.78 -13.30
N ILE A 22 9.51 -18.90 -14.58
CA ILE A 22 10.26 -18.30 -15.69
C ILE A 22 10.21 -16.77 -15.61
N THR A 23 9.03 -16.21 -15.35
CA THR A 23 8.83 -14.75 -15.23
C THR A 23 9.71 -14.17 -14.12
N ARG A 24 9.74 -14.80 -12.95
CA ARG A 24 10.60 -14.35 -11.83
C ARG A 24 12.08 -14.53 -12.13
N ARG A 25 12.49 -15.59 -12.85
CA ARG A 25 13.89 -15.76 -13.27
C ARG A 25 14.36 -14.61 -14.16
N LYS A 26 13.52 -14.21 -15.12
CA LYS A 26 13.78 -13.06 -16.00
C LYS A 26 13.82 -11.75 -15.19
N GLN A 27 12.80 -11.49 -14.37
CA GLN A 27 12.71 -10.27 -13.54
C GLN A 27 13.94 -10.06 -12.66
N PHE A 28 14.39 -11.12 -11.97
CA PHE A 28 15.55 -11.04 -11.07
C PHE A 28 16.88 -11.30 -11.77
N LYS A 29 16.89 -11.51 -13.09
CA LYS A 29 18.07 -11.83 -13.91
C LYS A 29 18.90 -13.00 -13.32
N LYS A 30 18.23 -14.11 -12.98
CA LYS A 30 18.86 -15.28 -12.32
C LYS A 30 18.61 -16.60 -13.07
N ALA A 31 19.68 -17.37 -13.25
CA ALA A 31 19.61 -18.72 -13.85
C ALA A 31 18.89 -19.74 -12.95
N LYS A 32 19.08 -19.67 -11.62
CA LYS A 32 18.33 -20.49 -10.65
C LYS A 32 17.76 -19.59 -9.57
N LEU A 33 16.49 -19.81 -9.22
CA LEU A 33 15.87 -19.16 -8.07
C LEU A 33 15.92 -20.08 -6.86
N LYS A 34 16.04 -19.49 -5.66
CA LYS A 34 15.62 -20.15 -4.42
C LYS A 34 14.09 -20.19 -4.42
N TRP A 35 13.53 -21.03 -5.30
CA TRP A 35 12.10 -21.15 -5.53
C TRP A 35 11.42 -21.73 -4.29
N ARG A 36 10.37 -21.05 -3.84
CA ARG A 36 9.52 -21.31 -2.66
C ARG A 36 9.92 -22.49 -1.77
N VAL A 37 10.30 -22.23 -0.53
CA VAL A 37 10.72 -23.26 0.44
C VAL A 37 9.50 -23.92 1.09
N SER A 38 9.27 -25.20 0.82
CA SER A 38 8.11 -25.94 1.35
C SER A 38 8.29 -26.53 2.76
N ASN A 39 9.53 -26.70 3.22
CA ASN A 39 9.84 -27.32 4.52
C ASN A 39 9.22 -26.54 5.69
N LYS A 40 8.26 -27.16 6.41
CA LYS A 40 7.54 -26.59 7.57
C LYS A 40 8.44 -26.19 8.74
N LYS A 41 9.61 -26.82 8.89
CA LYS A 41 10.58 -26.52 9.95
C LYS A 41 11.54 -25.40 9.56
N SER A 42 11.61 -25.01 8.28
CA SER A 42 12.51 -23.95 7.83
C SER A 42 12.02 -22.58 8.27
N ALA A 43 12.92 -21.76 8.83
CA ALA A 43 12.66 -20.34 9.08
C ALA A 43 12.38 -19.54 7.79
N ARG A 44 12.79 -20.08 6.62
CA ARG A 44 12.55 -19.49 5.29
C ARG A 44 11.34 -20.08 4.58
N ARG A 45 10.49 -20.86 5.28
CA ARG A 45 9.28 -21.45 4.70
C ARG A 45 8.46 -20.37 3.98
N SER A 46 8.13 -20.67 2.74
CA SER A 46 7.16 -19.88 1.97
C SER A 46 5.74 -20.27 2.36
N LEU A 47 4.85 -19.28 2.44
CA LEU A 47 3.42 -19.54 2.61
C LEU A 47 2.87 -20.33 1.42
N GLY A 48 1.84 -21.12 1.66
CA GLY A 48 1.10 -21.83 0.61
C GLY A 48 0.62 -20.90 -0.50
N TRP A 49 0.81 -21.32 -1.74
CA TRP A 49 0.44 -20.56 -2.93
C TRP A 49 0.27 -21.52 -4.11
N ILE A 50 -0.90 -21.50 -4.74
CA ILE A 50 -1.22 -22.35 -5.90
C ILE A 50 -1.92 -21.46 -6.94
N PRO A 51 -1.21 -20.97 -7.97
CA PRO A 51 -1.82 -20.20 -9.05
C PRO A 51 -2.60 -21.09 -9.99
N PHE A 52 -3.64 -20.54 -10.62
CA PHE A 52 -4.42 -21.25 -11.62
C PHE A 52 -4.92 -20.28 -12.71
N LYS A 53 -5.11 -20.82 -13.91
CA LYS A 53 -5.79 -20.13 -15.03
C LYS A 53 -7.31 -20.33 -14.93
N LYS A 54 -8.11 -19.46 -15.55
CA LYS A 54 -9.60 -19.54 -15.55
C LYS A 54 -10.12 -20.96 -15.79
N VAL A 55 -9.59 -21.65 -16.80
CA VAL A 55 -10.02 -23.00 -17.22
C VAL A 55 -9.89 -24.07 -16.14
N ALA A 56 -9.05 -23.86 -15.13
CA ALA A 56 -8.88 -24.80 -14.02
C ALA A 56 -9.98 -24.67 -12.94
N ILE A 57 -10.81 -23.64 -13.02
CA ILE A 57 -11.91 -23.41 -12.10
C ILE A 57 -13.26 -23.29 -12.81
N LYS A 58 -14.32 -23.61 -12.10
CA LYS A 58 -15.69 -23.22 -12.46
C LYS A 58 -16.24 -22.35 -11.34
N TYR A 59 -16.93 -21.26 -11.68
CA TYR A 59 -17.63 -20.44 -10.71
C TYR A 59 -19.13 -20.51 -10.97
N ALA A 60 -19.90 -20.84 -9.92
CA ALA A 60 -21.36 -20.88 -9.97
C ALA A 60 -21.93 -20.69 -8.56
N ASN A 61 -23.02 -19.93 -8.43
CA ASN A 61 -23.80 -19.79 -7.19
C ASN A 61 -22.98 -19.41 -5.94
N GLY A 62 -21.96 -18.56 -6.10
CA GLY A 62 -21.09 -18.17 -4.98
C GLY A 62 -20.06 -19.24 -4.58
N TYR A 63 -19.82 -20.25 -5.42
CA TYR A 63 -18.79 -21.27 -5.21
C TYR A 63 -17.74 -21.22 -6.32
N VAL A 64 -16.48 -21.47 -5.95
CA VAL A 64 -15.42 -21.82 -6.89
C VAL A 64 -15.14 -23.31 -6.78
N GLN A 65 -15.33 -24.02 -7.88
CA GLN A 65 -14.93 -25.41 -8.01
C GLN A 65 -13.54 -25.51 -8.62
N TYR A 66 -12.65 -26.25 -7.99
CA TYR A 66 -11.33 -26.61 -8.51
C TYR A 66 -11.14 -28.12 -8.40
N GLY A 67 -11.08 -28.79 -9.55
CA GLY A 67 -11.15 -30.26 -9.60
C GLY A 67 -12.44 -30.78 -8.95
N LYS A 68 -12.29 -31.67 -7.96
CA LYS A 68 -13.41 -32.24 -7.19
C LYS A 68 -13.80 -31.42 -5.96
N HIS A 69 -13.08 -30.33 -5.66
CA HIS A 69 -13.30 -29.53 -4.47
C HIS A 69 -14.12 -28.29 -4.79
N GLN A 70 -15.05 -27.94 -3.91
CA GLN A 70 -15.82 -26.70 -3.97
C GLN A 70 -15.47 -25.81 -2.78
N PHE A 71 -15.31 -24.52 -3.05
CA PHE A 71 -14.96 -23.50 -2.06
C PHE A 71 -16.04 -22.43 -2.10
N LYS A 72 -16.75 -22.24 -0.98
CA LYS A 72 -17.74 -21.17 -0.84
C LYS A 72 -17.04 -19.82 -0.79
N LEU A 73 -17.50 -18.88 -1.59
CA LEU A 73 -17.08 -17.49 -1.57
C LEU A 73 -18.09 -16.64 -0.83
N TRP A 74 -17.59 -15.64 -0.12
CA TRP A 74 -18.40 -14.50 0.27
C TRP A 74 -18.41 -13.52 -0.91
N ASP A 75 -19.48 -13.56 -1.71
CA ASP A 75 -19.58 -12.75 -2.92
C ASP A 75 -20.25 -11.40 -2.64
N SER A 76 -19.51 -10.48 -2.02
CA SER A 76 -20.00 -9.13 -1.72
C SER A 76 -20.02 -8.19 -2.93
N TYR A 77 -19.31 -8.54 -4.01
CA TYR A 77 -19.14 -7.67 -5.18
C TYR A 77 -20.01 -8.09 -6.37
N GLY A 78 -20.66 -9.26 -6.29
CA GLY A 78 -21.40 -9.85 -7.41
C GLY A 78 -20.43 -10.28 -8.49
N LEU A 79 -19.61 -11.30 -8.21
CA LEU A 79 -18.57 -11.79 -9.11
C LEU A 79 -19.11 -12.19 -10.50
N SER A 80 -20.39 -12.55 -10.58
CA SER A 80 -21.09 -12.77 -11.85
C SER A 80 -21.06 -11.57 -12.81
N LYS A 81 -20.87 -10.35 -12.30
CA LYS A 81 -20.72 -9.12 -13.10
C LYS A 81 -19.35 -9.01 -13.77
N TYR A 82 -18.40 -9.86 -13.40
CA TYR A 82 -17.01 -9.75 -13.82
C TYR A 82 -16.54 -11.01 -14.53
N ASN A 83 -15.67 -10.83 -15.52
CA ASN A 83 -14.99 -11.94 -16.17
C ASN A 83 -13.72 -12.31 -15.39
N VAL A 84 -13.71 -13.52 -14.81
CA VAL A 84 -12.52 -14.06 -14.12
C VAL A 84 -11.46 -14.48 -15.14
N LYS A 85 -10.23 -13.99 -14.98
CA LYS A 85 -9.08 -14.28 -15.85
C LYS A 85 -8.17 -15.36 -15.28
N THR A 86 -7.69 -15.14 -14.07
CA THR A 86 -6.77 -16.04 -13.36
C THR A 86 -7.06 -15.99 -11.87
N GLY A 87 -6.36 -16.80 -11.09
CA GLY A 87 -6.45 -16.70 -9.64
C GLY A 87 -5.36 -17.47 -8.94
N SER A 88 -5.42 -17.48 -7.61
CA SER A 88 -4.57 -18.32 -6.81
C SER A 88 -5.22 -18.70 -5.48
N PHE A 89 -4.92 -19.89 -4.98
CA PHE A 89 -5.10 -20.21 -3.59
C PHE A 89 -3.91 -19.68 -2.80
N VAL A 90 -4.15 -18.90 -1.75
CA VAL A 90 -3.09 -18.27 -0.95
C VAL A 90 -3.26 -18.56 0.54
N GLU A 91 -2.18 -18.92 1.20
CA GLU A 91 -2.13 -19.13 2.66
C GLU A 91 -1.68 -17.85 3.36
N ASP A 92 -2.37 -17.44 4.43
CA ASP A 92 -1.91 -16.37 5.31
C ASP A 92 -0.93 -16.87 6.38
N SER A 93 -0.31 -15.94 7.12
CA SER A 93 0.66 -16.30 8.18
C SER A 93 0.08 -17.12 9.33
N ARG A 94 -1.27 -17.15 9.46
CA ARG A 94 -2.03 -17.92 10.45
C ARG A 94 -2.44 -19.30 9.92
N GLY A 95 -2.14 -19.63 8.67
CA GLY A 95 -2.47 -20.91 8.03
C GLY A 95 -3.88 -20.97 7.43
N ARG A 96 -4.56 -19.81 7.28
CA ARG A 96 -5.87 -19.76 6.61
C ARG A 96 -5.67 -19.63 5.10
N TRP A 97 -6.49 -20.33 4.34
CA TRP A 97 -6.45 -20.31 2.88
C TRP A 97 -7.56 -19.44 2.31
N TYR A 98 -7.24 -18.73 1.23
CA TYR A 98 -8.17 -17.88 0.48
C TYR A 98 -8.06 -18.20 -1.00
N VAL A 99 -9.18 -18.05 -1.72
CA VAL A 99 -9.18 -18.01 -3.18
C VAL A 99 -9.17 -16.55 -3.59
N CYS A 100 -8.10 -16.12 -4.26
CA CYS A 100 -8.01 -14.78 -4.84
C CYS A 100 -8.23 -14.89 -6.34
N LEU A 101 -9.26 -14.20 -6.84
CA LEU A 101 -9.60 -14.19 -8.26
C LEU A 101 -9.20 -12.84 -8.86
N VAL A 102 -8.54 -12.90 -10.01
CA VAL A 102 -8.25 -11.74 -10.84
C VAL A 102 -9.35 -11.64 -11.87
N VAL A 103 -10.03 -10.50 -11.86
CA VAL A 103 -11.12 -10.19 -12.78
C VAL A 103 -10.75 -9.04 -13.70
N ASP A 104 -11.47 -8.93 -14.81
CA ASP A 104 -11.47 -7.73 -15.61
C ASP A 104 -11.93 -6.52 -14.79
N SER A 105 -11.20 -5.41 -14.91
CA SER A 105 -11.62 -4.14 -14.33
C SER A 105 -12.78 -3.62 -15.18
N ILE A 106 -13.95 -3.49 -14.56
CA ILE A 106 -15.01 -2.65 -15.10
C ILE A 106 -14.52 -1.22 -14.88
N LYS A 107 -14.40 -0.43 -15.97
CA LYS A 107 -14.04 0.98 -15.84
C LYS A 107 -15.03 1.64 -14.88
N THR A 108 -14.54 2.05 -13.71
CA THR A 108 -15.33 2.85 -12.79
C THR A 108 -15.66 4.17 -13.47
N GLU A 109 -16.86 4.71 -13.21
CA GLU A 109 -17.17 6.06 -13.65
C GLU A 109 -16.09 7.03 -13.16
N LYS A 110 -15.65 7.91 -14.05
CA LYS A 110 -14.66 8.94 -13.70
C LYS A 110 -15.24 9.78 -12.57
N THR A 111 -14.40 10.15 -11.61
CA THR A 111 -14.82 11.07 -10.55
C THR A 111 -15.39 12.36 -11.16
N SER A 112 -16.48 12.87 -10.60
CA SER A 112 -17.01 14.21 -10.91
C SER A 112 -16.32 15.30 -10.09
N ALA A 113 -15.39 14.92 -9.21
CA ALA A 113 -14.62 15.87 -8.42
C ALA A 113 -13.82 16.80 -9.34
N LYS A 114 -13.58 18.02 -8.86
CA LYS A 114 -12.78 19.06 -9.56
C LYS A 114 -11.61 19.57 -8.73
N THR A 115 -11.54 19.16 -7.46
CA THR A 115 -10.53 19.65 -6.51
C THR A 115 -9.26 18.81 -6.61
N SER A 116 -8.14 19.40 -6.22
CA SER A 116 -6.84 18.72 -6.12
C SER A 116 -6.35 18.80 -4.69
N ILE A 117 -5.58 17.81 -4.24
CA ILE A 117 -5.06 17.75 -2.87
C ILE A 117 -3.57 17.40 -2.84
N GLY A 118 -2.80 18.12 -2.01
CA GLY A 118 -1.41 17.80 -1.70
C GLY A 118 -1.31 17.04 -0.37
N ILE A 119 -0.41 16.06 -0.29
CA ILE A 119 -0.22 15.22 0.89
C ILE A 119 1.25 15.24 1.32
N ASP A 120 1.51 15.80 2.50
CA ASP A 120 2.78 15.70 3.21
C ASP A 120 2.80 14.43 4.07
N LEU A 121 3.85 13.62 3.96
CA LEU A 121 3.97 12.37 4.72
C LEU A 121 4.89 12.55 5.93
N GLY A 122 4.38 12.23 7.12
CA GLY A 122 5.07 12.51 8.38
C GLY A 122 5.14 11.33 9.35
N LEU A 123 5.93 11.48 10.41
CA LEU A 123 6.05 10.49 11.50
C LEU A 123 5.11 10.78 12.67
N LYS A 124 4.74 12.05 12.89
CA LYS A 124 3.80 12.46 13.94
C LYS A 124 2.37 12.17 13.46
N ASP A 125 2.01 12.81 12.36
CA ASP A 125 0.85 12.48 11.55
C ASP A 125 1.37 11.75 10.31
N LEU A 126 0.79 10.59 10.00
CA LEU A 126 1.20 9.73 8.89
C LEU A 126 1.10 10.48 7.57
N ALA A 127 0.02 11.25 7.43
CA ALA A 127 -0.23 12.13 6.29
C ALA A 127 -0.94 13.42 6.76
N THR A 128 -0.56 14.56 6.20
CA THR A 128 -1.22 15.85 6.36
C THR A 128 -1.62 16.34 4.97
N CYS A 129 -2.89 16.67 4.80
CA CYS A 129 -3.46 17.18 3.55
C CYS A 129 -3.42 18.71 3.52
N SER A 130 -3.40 19.27 2.31
CA SER A 130 -3.39 20.72 2.08
C SER A 130 -4.66 21.44 2.55
N ASP A 131 -5.76 20.71 2.76
CA ASP A 131 -7.02 21.19 3.35
C ASP A 131 -7.03 21.14 4.89
N GLY A 132 -5.92 20.73 5.51
CA GLY A 132 -5.78 20.60 6.96
C GLY A 132 -6.20 19.25 7.54
N ILE A 133 -6.75 18.32 6.73
CA ILE A 133 -7.07 16.98 7.22
C ILE A 133 -5.78 16.22 7.54
N LYS A 134 -5.72 15.61 8.73
CA LYS A 134 -4.55 14.84 9.20
C LYS A 134 -4.90 13.39 9.50
N LEU A 135 -4.15 12.47 8.89
CA LEU A 135 -4.17 11.07 9.25
C LEU A 135 -3.13 10.81 10.35
N LYS A 136 -3.58 10.69 11.60
CA LYS A 136 -2.69 10.43 12.74
C LYS A 136 -1.92 9.13 12.55
N ALA A 137 -0.62 9.12 12.87
CA ALA A 137 0.15 7.90 12.91
C ALA A 137 -0.37 7.01 14.04
N PRO A 138 -0.98 5.85 13.73
CA PRO A 138 -1.67 5.11 14.75
C PRO A 138 -0.58 4.39 15.56
N LYS A 139 -0.47 4.69 16.85
CA LYS A 139 0.48 4.04 17.80
C LYS A 139 0.05 2.58 18.09
N ILE A 140 -0.43 1.86 17.08
CA ILE A 140 -1.05 0.53 17.17
C ILE A 140 -0.04 -0.46 17.75
N TYR A 141 1.21 -0.44 17.28
CA TYR A 141 2.21 -1.37 17.79
C TYR A 141 2.36 -1.22 19.32
N ARG A 142 2.46 0.01 19.83
CA ARG A 142 2.55 0.28 21.27
C ARG A 142 1.34 -0.25 22.06
N GLN A 143 0.13 -0.15 21.51
CA GLN A 143 -1.08 -0.69 22.14
C GLN A 143 -1.05 -2.22 22.31
N TYR A 144 -0.34 -2.93 21.41
CA TYR A 144 -0.25 -4.38 21.43
C TYR A 144 1.11 -4.90 21.91
N GLU A 145 2.06 -4.03 22.23
CA GLU A 145 3.46 -4.37 22.55
C GLU A 145 3.53 -5.26 23.79
N GLN A 146 2.84 -4.90 24.87
CA GLN A 146 2.78 -5.71 26.09
C GLN A 146 2.19 -7.10 25.82
N LYS A 147 1.06 -7.17 25.09
CA LYS A 147 0.39 -8.44 24.72
C LYS A 147 1.29 -9.30 23.84
N LEU A 148 2.03 -8.68 22.93
CA LEU A 148 2.99 -9.35 22.05
C LEU A 148 4.17 -9.90 22.86
N GLY A 149 4.74 -9.10 23.77
CA GLY A 149 5.86 -9.51 24.62
C GLY A 149 5.50 -10.67 25.56
N ILE A 150 4.31 -10.65 26.15
CA ILE A 150 3.80 -11.78 26.96
C ILE A 150 3.70 -13.05 26.10
N ALA A 151 3.09 -12.97 24.91
CA ALA A 151 2.93 -14.11 24.02
C ALA A 151 4.28 -14.66 23.50
N GLN A 152 5.26 -13.79 23.29
CA GLN A 152 6.62 -14.16 22.89
C GLN A 152 7.36 -14.88 24.02
N ARG A 153 7.33 -14.36 25.25
CA ARG A 153 7.94 -15.00 26.43
C ARG A 153 7.33 -16.38 26.71
N ALA A 154 6.01 -16.50 26.57
CA ALA A 154 5.30 -17.78 26.66
C ALA A 154 5.53 -18.72 25.46
N LYS A 155 6.36 -18.33 24.47
CA LYS A 155 6.63 -19.07 23.22
C LYS A 155 5.35 -19.47 22.45
N ASN A 156 4.24 -18.75 22.64
CA ASN A 156 2.96 -19.03 22.00
C ASN A 156 2.92 -18.47 20.58
N LYS A 157 3.51 -19.22 19.63
CA LYS A 157 3.64 -18.83 18.22
C LYS A 157 2.29 -18.50 17.56
N LYS A 158 1.21 -19.21 17.92
CA LYS A 158 -0.14 -18.97 17.36
C LYS A 158 -0.66 -17.60 17.80
N ARG A 159 -0.51 -17.26 19.08
CA ARG A 159 -0.92 -15.95 19.62
C ARG A 159 -0.11 -14.80 19.05
N VAL A 160 1.22 -14.97 18.94
CA VAL A 160 2.11 -13.99 18.30
C VAL A 160 1.67 -13.68 16.86
N LYS A 161 1.42 -14.72 16.05
CA LYS A 161 0.91 -14.56 14.68
C LYS A 161 -0.44 -13.84 14.63
N ALA A 162 -1.35 -14.17 15.54
CA ALA A 162 -2.66 -13.52 15.61
C ALA A 162 -2.56 -12.02 15.94
N ILE A 163 -1.69 -11.63 16.88
CA ILE A 163 -1.46 -10.22 17.24
C ILE A 163 -0.86 -9.46 16.06
N HIS A 164 0.18 -9.99 15.41
CA HIS A 164 0.75 -9.36 14.22
C HIS A 164 -0.28 -9.20 13.09
N ALA A 165 -1.13 -10.21 12.86
CA ALA A 165 -2.20 -10.10 11.87
C ALA A 165 -3.23 -9.02 12.24
N LYS A 166 -3.58 -8.89 13.52
CA LYS A 166 -4.49 -7.82 14.00
C LYS A 166 -3.88 -6.43 13.77
N ILE A 167 -2.61 -6.22 14.16
CA ILE A 167 -1.90 -4.94 13.93
C ILE A 167 -1.88 -4.60 12.43
N LYS A 168 -1.50 -5.57 11.58
CA LYS A 168 -1.50 -5.39 10.12
C LYS A 168 -2.88 -5.01 9.59
N ASN A 169 -3.93 -5.70 10.01
CA ASN A 169 -5.29 -5.46 9.51
C ASN A 169 -5.85 -4.12 9.95
N ILE A 170 -5.61 -3.67 11.18
CA ILE A 170 -6.02 -2.33 11.65
C ILE A 170 -5.34 -1.26 10.78
N ARG A 171 -4.03 -1.41 10.57
CA ARG A 171 -3.26 -0.47 9.76
C ARG A 171 -3.77 -0.42 8.31
N GLN A 172 -3.99 -1.58 7.69
CA GLN A 172 -4.54 -1.69 6.34
C GLN A 172 -5.92 -1.04 6.25
N ASN A 173 -6.82 -1.31 7.20
CA ASN A 173 -8.16 -0.73 7.21
C ASN A 173 -8.12 0.81 7.23
N MET A 174 -7.30 1.38 8.12
CA MET A 174 -7.13 2.83 8.23
C MET A 174 -6.60 3.45 6.93
N LEU A 175 -5.56 2.85 6.33
CA LEU A 175 -5.02 3.33 5.06
C LEU A 175 -6.03 3.18 3.90
N HIS A 176 -6.81 2.10 3.87
CA HIS A 176 -7.86 1.91 2.88
C HIS A 176 -8.96 2.95 3.01
N GLN A 177 -9.43 3.23 4.22
CA GLN A 177 -10.46 4.26 4.47
C GLN A 177 -9.97 5.64 4.04
N PHE A 178 -8.76 6.02 4.47
CA PHE A 178 -8.17 7.31 4.12
C PHE A 178 -7.95 7.46 2.60
N SER A 179 -7.29 6.50 1.96
CA SER A 179 -7.08 6.55 0.50
C SER A 179 -8.37 6.47 -0.31
N HIS A 180 -9.40 5.76 0.17
CA HIS A 180 -10.69 5.72 -0.51
C HIS A 180 -11.41 7.07 -0.43
N LYS A 181 -11.38 7.71 0.74
CA LYS A 181 -11.95 9.04 0.93
C LYS A 181 -11.34 10.04 -0.07
N LEU A 182 -10.02 10.14 -0.10
CA LEU A 182 -9.34 11.11 -0.98
C LEU A 182 -9.60 10.86 -2.46
N VAL A 183 -9.62 9.61 -2.90
CA VAL A 183 -9.88 9.25 -4.32
C VAL A 183 -11.31 9.61 -4.73
N ASN A 184 -12.27 9.55 -3.80
CA ASN A 184 -13.65 9.91 -4.10
C ASN A 184 -13.90 11.43 -4.11
N GLU A 185 -13.13 12.18 -3.33
CA GLU A 185 -13.36 13.62 -3.11
C GLU A 185 -12.55 14.52 -4.06
N HIS A 186 -11.51 14.00 -4.71
CA HIS A 186 -10.56 14.79 -5.50
C HIS A 186 -10.35 14.22 -6.92
N ALA A 187 -10.06 15.13 -7.86
CA ALA A 187 -9.70 14.84 -9.25
C ALA A 187 -8.20 14.57 -9.42
N ALA A 188 -7.37 15.15 -8.54
CA ALA A 188 -5.92 14.96 -8.54
C ALA A 188 -5.37 14.87 -7.11
N ILE A 189 -4.40 13.98 -6.91
CA ILE A 189 -3.73 13.74 -5.64
C ILE A 189 -2.22 13.79 -5.85
N PHE A 190 -1.56 14.69 -5.15
CA PHE A 190 -0.10 14.85 -5.18
C PHE A 190 0.49 14.46 -3.83
N VAL A 191 1.54 13.65 -3.84
CA VAL A 191 2.15 13.12 -2.61
C VAL A 191 3.63 13.45 -2.54
N GLY A 192 4.08 13.98 -1.40
CA GLY A 192 5.50 14.21 -1.12
C GLY A 192 6.31 12.91 -1.10
N ASN A 193 7.49 12.94 -1.70
CA ASN A 193 8.34 11.76 -1.88
C ASN A 193 9.29 11.48 -0.69
N VAL A 194 8.73 11.19 0.49
CA VAL A 194 9.57 10.80 1.64
C VAL A 194 10.43 9.55 1.33
N ASN A 195 11.75 9.68 1.56
CA ASN A 195 12.70 8.57 1.43
C ASN A 195 12.63 7.63 2.65
N ALA A 196 11.58 6.81 2.68
CA ALA A 196 11.34 5.82 3.72
C ALA A 196 12.54 4.88 3.96
N LYS A 197 13.28 4.53 2.90
CA LYS A 197 14.42 3.61 2.98
C LYS A 197 15.58 4.23 3.75
N ALA A 198 15.92 5.48 3.46
CA ALA A 198 16.96 6.21 4.18
C ALA A 198 16.58 6.42 5.65
N LEU A 199 15.34 6.83 5.92
CA LEU A 199 14.87 7.06 7.30
C LEU A 199 14.83 5.76 8.13
N ALA A 200 14.51 4.61 7.49
CA ALA A 200 14.51 3.31 8.15
C ALA A 200 15.90 2.83 8.59
N GLN A 201 16.99 3.44 8.10
CA GLN A 201 18.36 3.13 8.51
C GLN A 201 18.82 3.93 9.74
N THR A 202 17.96 4.81 10.26
CA THR A 202 18.24 5.66 11.43
C THR A 202 17.58 5.12 12.70
N LYS A 203 17.76 5.82 13.84
CA LYS A 203 17.05 5.53 15.10
C LYS A 203 15.51 5.62 14.98
N LEU A 204 14.99 6.17 13.88
CA LEU A 204 13.56 6.29 13.59
C LEU A 204 12.96 5.04 12.92
N ALA A 205 13.75 3.98 12.69
CA ALA A 205 13.32 2.78 11.98
C ALA A 205 11.95 2.23 12.44
N LYS A 206 11.72 2.16 13.76
CA LYS A 206 10.43 1.69 14.31
C LYS A 206 9.26 2.58 13.86
N SER A 207 9.41 3.89 13.98
CA SER A 207 8.38 4.86 13.59
C SER A 207 8.13 4.83 12.08
N VAL A 208 9.18 4.68 11.26
CA VAL A 208 9.07 4.57 9.80
C VAL A 208 8.34 3.30 9.38
N LEU A 209 8.65 2.16 10.02
CA LEU A 209 7.97 0.89 9.77
C LEU A 209 6.50 0.92 10.18
N ASP A 210 6.14 1.72 11.18
CA ASP A 210 4.76 1.96 11.56
C ASP A 210 4.05 2.90 10.57
N ALA A 211 4.71 3.97 10.13
CA ALA A 211 4.16 4.99 9.24
C ALA A 211 3.73 4.46 7.86
N SER A 212 4.25 3.31 7.40
CA SER A 212 3.72 2.57 6.23
C SER A 212 3.46 3.41 4.97
N TRP A 213 4.24 4.48 4.76
CA TRP A 213 4.10 5.44 3.67
C TRP A 213 4.08 4.79 2.28
N THR A 214 4.96 3.81 2.05
CA THR A 214 4.98 3.06 0.79
C THR A 214 3.66 2.34 0.54
N THR A 215 3.02 1.80 1.58
CA THR A 215 1.70 1.17 1.45
C THR A 215 0.63 2.19 1.10
N LEU A 216 0.63 3.36 1.74
CA LEU A 216 -0.31 4.43 1.43
C LEU A 216 -0.16 4.90 -0.03
N ARG A 217 1.07 5.15 -0.48
CA ARG A 217 1.36 5.53 -1.87
C ARG A 217 0.90 4.47 -2.88
N THR A 218 1.23 3.20 -2.63
CA THR A 218 0.72 2.09 -3.46
C THR A 218 -0.81 2.11 -3.52
N MET A 219 -1.48 2.32 -2.37
CA MET A 219 -2.95 2.37 -2.31
C MET A 219 -3.56 3.53 -3.07
N LEU A 220 -3.03 4.74 -2.89
CA LEU A 220 -3.47 5.92 -3.63
C LEU A 220 -3.27 5.68 -5.12
N LYS A 221 -2.08 5.24 -5.54
CA LYS A 221 -1.78 5.00 -6.95
C LYS A 221 -2.78 4.06 -7.63
N TYR A 222 -2.95 2.82 -7.15
CA TYR A 222 -3.83 1.87 -7.84
C TYR A 222 -5.30 2.27 -7.77
N LYS A 223 -5.73 2.97 -6.70
CA LYS A 223 -7.12 3.44 -6.59
C LYS A 223 -7.38 4.62 -7.51
N CYS A 224 -6.42 5.53 -7.63
CA CYS A 224 -6.49 6.65 -8.57
C CYS A 224 -6.56 6.14 -10.01
N GLU A 225 -5.68 5.20 -10.38
CA GLU A 225 -5.70 4.51 -11.68
C GLU A 225 -7.07 3.87 -11.97
N ASN A 226 -7.69 3.23 -10.97
CA ASN A 226 -9.00 2.59 -11.12
C ASN A 226 -10.18 3.59 -11.19
N ALA A 227 -10.06 4.77 -10.57
CA ALA A 227 -11.10 5.80 -10.52
C ALA A 227 -10.93 6.90 -11.58
N GLY A 228 -9.86 6.85 -12.37
CA GLY A 228 -9.51 7.91 -13.32
C GLY A 228 -9.10 9.22 -12.65
N VAL A 229 -8.58 9.16 -11.43
CA VAL A 229 -8.04 10.30 -10.66
C VAL A 229 -6.56 10.44 -10.99
N TRP A 230 -6.06 11.67 -11.12
CA TRP A 230 -4.63 11.91 -11.32
C TRP A 230 -3.85 11.62 -10.03
N TYR A 231 -2.75 10.89 -10.14
CA TYR A 231 -1.85 10.61 -9.01
C TYR A 231 -0.41 10.88 -9.41
N GLU A 232 0.30 11.63 -8.58
CA GLU A 232 1.72 11.87 -8.80
C GLU A 232 2.51 12.03 -7.49
N GLU A 233 3.75 11.52 -7.51
CA GLU A 233 4.73 11.76 -6.45
C GLU A 233 5.64 12.94 -6.83
N VAL A 234 5.69 13.96 -5.98
CA VAL A 234 6.48 15.17 -6.22
C VAL A 234 7.71 15.20 -5.32
N ASN A 235 8.76 15.88 -5.80
CA ASN A 235 9.95 16.11 -5.00
C ASN A 235 9.64 17.12 -3.88
N GLU A 236 9.67 16.67 -2.63
CA GLU A 236 9.30 17.51 -1.47
C GLU A 236 10.47 18.35 -0.93
N ALA A 237 11.56 18.48 -1.69
CA ALA A 237 12.69 19.29 -1.30
C ALA A 237 12.24 20.74 -0.97
N TYR A 238 12.59 21.21 0.22
CA TYR A 238 12.27 22.56 0.73
C TYR A 238 10.79 22.89 0.93
N THR A 239 9.85 21.95 0.76
CA THR A 239 8.41 22.22 0.95
C THR A 239 8.07 22.64 2.37
N THR A 240 8.77 22.12 3.38
CA THR A 240 8.56 22.51 4.78
C THR A 240 9.17 23.88 5.15
N GLN A 241 9.96 24.47 4.26
CA GLN A 241 10.68 25.74 4.48
C GLN A 241 10.11 26.89 3.62
N THR A 242 9.47 26.56 2.51
CA THR A 242 8.90 27.55 1.60
C THR A 242 7.57 28.04 2.17
N CYS A 243 7.37 29.34 2.30
CA CYS A 243 6.06 29.90 2.60
C CYS A 243 5.11 29.62 1.44
N SER A 244 4.01 28.93 1.68
CA SER A 244 2.99 28.64 0.66
C SER A 244 2.22 29.88 0.19
N CYS A 245 2.30 30.99 0.92
CA CYS A 245 1.65 32.26 0.55
C CYS A 245 2.53 33.13 -0.37
N CYS A 246 3.81 33.31 -0.04
CA CYS A 246 4.70 34.25 -0.75
C CYS A 246 5.96 33.63 -1.36
N GLY A 247 6.19 32.32 -1.18
CA GLY A 247 7.38 31.62 -1.70
C GLY A 247 8.68 31.88 -0.93
N SER A 248 8.69 32.78 0.06
CA SER A 248 9.91 33.07 0.83
C SER A 248 10.34 31.89 1.71
N ARG A 249 11.66 31.77 1.88
CA ARG A 249 12.33 30.81 2.77
C ARG A 249 13.15 31.49 3.86
N SER A 250 13.12 32.83 3.95
CA SER A 250 14.03 33.60 4.80
C SER A 250 13.84 33.23 6.29
N SER A 251 12.60 33.32 6.77
CA SER A 251 12.25 33.15 8.19
C SER A 251 11.74 31.77 8.60
N SER A 252 11.75 30.79 7.69
CA SER A 252 11.27 29.44 7.99
C SER A 252 12.18 28.68 8.97
N PRO A 253 11.65 27.79 9.83
CA PRO A 253 12.45 26.91 10.67
C PRO A 253 13.46 26.09 9.87
N LYS A 254 14.75 26.18 10.22
CA LYS A 254 15.86 25.51 9.53
C LYS A 254 16.69 24.63 10.46
N GLY A 255 17.38 23.66 9.86
CA GLY A 255 18.30 22.77 10.57
C GLY A 255 17.61 21.84 11.57
N ARG A 256 18.42 21.17 12.41
CA ARG A 256 17.92 20.20 13.41
C ARG A 256 17.07 20.87 14.49
N ALA A 257 17.43 22.08 14.91
CA ALA A 257 16.68 22.84 15.91
C ALA A 257 15.27 23.20 15.41
N GLY A 258 15.11 23.47 14.10
CA GLY A 258 13.82 23.77 13.48
C GLY A 258 12.86 22.58 13.34
N LEU A 259 13.32 21.33 13.51
CA LEU A 259 12.44 20.13 13.38
C LEU A 259 11.35 20.07 14.46
N GLY A 260 11.59 20.71 15.61
CA GLY A 260 10.64 20.81 16.71
C GLY A 260 9.58 21.88 16.50
N ILE A 261 9.85 22.89 15.67
CA ILE A 261 8.96 24.03 15.44
C ILE A 261 7.82 23.58 14.52
N ARG A 262 6.59 23.66 15.03
CA ARG A 262 5.38 23.24 14.31
C ARG A 262 4.57 24.39 13.77
N GLU A 263 4.70 25.55 14.38
CA GLU A 263 4.04 26.77 13.96
C GLU A 263 5.10 27.86 13.81
N TRP A 264 4.98 28.65 12.75
CA TRP A 264 5.87 29.78 12.50
C TRP A 264 5.14 30.85 11.71
N GLN A 265 5.54 32.11 11.89
CA GLN A 265 5.04 33.23 11.11
C GLN A 265 6.05 33.59 10.01
N CYS A 266 5.58 33.76 8.79
CA CYS A 266 6.39 34.29 7.70
C CYS A 266 6.66 35.78 7.94
N MET A 267 7.93 36.19 7.96
CA MET A 267 8.31 37.58 8.21
C MET A 267 8.15 38.47 6.97
N GLU A 268 7.98 37.87 5.78
CA GLU A 268 7.74 38.63 4.53
C GLU A 268 6.27 38.97 4.33
N CYS A 269 5.36 38.02 4.60
CA CYS A 269 3.92 38.20 4.33
C CYS A 269 3.02 38.11 5.56
N GLY A 270 3.58 37.88 6.75
CA GLY A 270 2.86 37.83 8.02
C GLY A 270 2.01 36.58 8.26
N THR A 271 1.91 35.66 7.29
CA THR A 271 1.07 34.45 7.41
C THR A 271 1.59 33.52 8.52
N LEU A 272 0.67 33.07 9.39
CA LEU A 272 0.94 32.02 10.37
C LEU A 272 0.73 30.64 9.72
N HIS A 273 1.71 29.75 9.86
CA HIS A 273 1.69 28.43 9.25
C HIS A 273 1.74 27.31 10.29
N ASP A 274 0.85 26.32 10.18
CA ASP A 274 1.18 24.95 10.59
C ASP A 274 2.15 24.37 9.55
N ARG A 275 3.33 23.93 10.01
CA ARG A 275 4.44 23.49 9.16
C ARG A 275 4.06 22.34 8.23
N ASP A 276 3.28 21.38 8.72
CA ASP A 276 2.94 20.17 7.97
C ASP A 276 1.84 20.48 6.94
N VAL A 277 0.87 21.37 7.27
CA VAL A 277 -0.14 21.88 6.30
C VAL A 277 0.51 22.75 5.22
N ASN A 278 1.43 23.64 5.61
CA ASN A 278 2.20 24.46 4.66
C ASN A 278 3.01 23.59 3.68
N SER A 279 3.64 22.52 4.18
CA SER A 279 4.33 21.55 3.32
C SER A 279 3.37 20.92 2.31
N ALA A 280 2.18 20.51 2.75
CA ALA A 280 1.16 19.93 1.89
C ALA A 280 0.63 20.91 0.82
N LEU A 281 0.48 22.20 1.16
CA LEU A 281 0.14 23.26 0.20
C LEU A 281 1.23 23.44 -0.87
N ASN A 282 2.50 23.43 -0.47
CA ASN A 282 3.61 23.50 -1.44
C ASN A 282 3.68 22.25 -2.33
N ILE A 283 3.41 21.07 -1.78
CA ILE A 283 3.31 19.81 -2.54
C ILE A 283 2.20 19.90 -3.59
N LEU A 284 1.05 20.47 -3.24
CA LEU A 284 -0.04 20.73 -4.18
C LEU A 284 0.39 21.69 -5.30
N ALA A 285 1.04 22.80 -4.95
CA ALA A 285 1.55 23.77 -5.92
C ALA A 285 2.53 23.15 -6.92
N LEU A 286 3.54 22.40 -6.42
CA LEU A 286 4.51 21.68 -7.26
C LEU A 286 3.83 20.66 -8.18
N GLY A 287 2.75 20.02 -7.71
CA GLY A 287 1.93 19.13 -8.51
C GLY A 287 1.26 19.84 -9.70
N HIS A 288 0.69 21.02 -9.45
CA HIS A 288 0.08 21.83 -10.50
C HIS A 288 1.08 22.37 -11.51
N GLU A 289 2.28 22.80 -11.07
CA GLU A 289 3.34 23.25 -11.98
C GLU A 289 3.72 22.14 -12.99
N ARG A 290 3.82 20.89 -12.54
CA ARG A 290 4.11 19.76 -13.44
C ARG A 290 3.01 19.48 -14.45
N LEU A 291 1.75 19.69 -14.07
CA LEU A 291 0.64 19.60 -15.02
C LEU A 291 0.71 20.70 -16.08
N ALA A 292 1.13 21.91 -15.71
CA ALA A 292 1.19 23.07 -16.60
C ALA A 292 2.35 22.99 -17.62
N VAL A 293 3.51 22.48 -17.19
CA VAL A 293 4.71 22.39 -18.05
C VAL A 293 4.62 21.25 -19.08
N GLY A 294 3.66 20.34 -18.92
CA GLY A 294 3.60 19.08 -19.69
C GLY A 294 4.77 18.16 -19.31
N ILE A 295 4.60 16.86 -19.47
CA ILE A 295 5.63 15.88 -19.10
C ILE A 295 6.84 16.04 -20.05
N PRO A 296 8.02 16.50 -19.59
CA PRO A 296 9.22 16.39 -20.39
C PRO A 296 9.74 14.97 -20.18
N VAL A 297 9.43 14.08 -21.13
CA VAL A 297 9.89 12.69 -21.28
C VAL A 297 8.87 11.62 -20.86
N LEU A 298 8.22 11.03 -21.88
CA LEU A 298 7.93 9.59 -21.96
C LEU A 298 9.12 8.90 -22.64
#